data_AF-A0A7U9N7A3-F1
#
_entry.id   AF-A0A7U9N7A3-F1
#
_cell.length_a   1.000
_cell.length_b   1.000
_cell.length_c   1.000
_cell.angle_alpha   90.00
_cell.angle_beta   90.00
_cell.angle_gamma   90.00
#
_symmetry.space_group_name_H-M   'P 1'
#
loop_
_entity.id
_entity.type
_entity.pdbx_description
1 polymer ?
#
loop_
_entity_poly.entity_id
_entity_poly.type
_entity_poly.pdbx_seq_one_letter_code
_entity_poly.pdbx_strand_id
1 'polypeptide(L)'
;MAVELEQIHWGFVIVNGKIKCGDCGSWYGSKVWYSNDKYRKVVWQCNHKFDGGEKCTTPHLDEETIKTLFIRALNSFCGERAEITAAFEEMKEAAFGADELDSEGSGCFLYEKAADFGKI
;
A
#
# COMPACT_ATOMS: atom_id res chain seq x y z
N MET A 1 -30.59 -7.07 1.35
CA MET A 1 -30.11 -5.66 1.40
C MET A 1 -29.36 -5.44 2.71
N ALA A 2 -28.17 -6.03 2.82
CA ALA A 2 -27.31 -5.90 4.00
C ALA A 2 -25.87 -6.13 3.54
N VAL A 3 -25.32 -5.21 2.74
CA VAL A 3 -23.90 -5.25 2.35
C VAL A 3 -23.25 -3.85 2.30
N GLU A 4 -23.93 -2.78 2.71
CA GLU A 4 -23.41 -1.40 2.51
C GLU A 4 -22.88 -0.69 3.77
N LEU A 5 -22.74 -1.36 4.92
CA LEU A 5 -22.30 -0.68 6.15
C LEU A 5 -21.09 -1.28 6.87
N GLU A 6 -20.57 -2.45 6.47
CA GLU A 6 -19.42 -3.07 7.15
C GLU A 6 -18.04 -2.70 6.56
N GLN A 7 -17.98 -2.07 5.38
CA GLN A 7 -16.69 -1.77 4.73
C GLN A 7 -15.96 -0.53 5.31
N ILE A 8 -16.64 0.33 6.08
CA ILE A 8 -16.07 1.60 6.55
C ILE A 8 -15.20 1.41 7.81
N HIS A 9 -15.34 0.30 8.55
CA HIS A 9 -14.65 0.16 9.83
C HIS A 9 -13.22 -0.39 9.72
N TRP A 10 -12.90 -1.22 8.72
CA TRP A 10 -11.62 -1.96 8.67
C TRP A 10 -10.52 -1.33 7.81
N GLY A 11 -10.83 -0.52 6.79
CA GLY A 11 -9.79 0.11 5.95
C GLY A 11 -9.08 1.28 6.65
N PHE A 12 -9.82 1.97 7.52
CA PHE A 12 -9.42 3.26 8.11
C PHE A 12 -8.37 3.14 9.24
N VAL A 13 -8.38 2.03 9.99
CA VAL A 13 -7.47 1.80 11.14
C VAL A 13 -6.04 1.45 10.69
N ILE A 14 -5.87 0.91 9.48
CA ILE A 14 -4.63 0.22 9.09
C ILE A 14 -3.44 1.19 8.86
N VAL A 15 -3.70 2.44 8.47
CA VAL A 15 -2.64 3.39 8.06
C VAL A 15 -2.19 4.36 9.16
N ASN A 16 -2.89 4.43 10.29
CA ASN A 16 -2.50 5.33 11.37
C ASN A 16 -1.17 4.87 11.99
N GLY A 17 -0.19 5.76 12.08
CA GLY A 17 1.15 5.42 12.56
C GLY A 17 2.00 4.54 11.62
N LYS A 18 1.59 4.37 10.35
CA LYS A 18 2.37 3.62 9.34
C LYS A 18 3.03 4.48 8.27
N ILE A 19 2.63 5.75 8.15
CA ILE A 19 3.13 6.67 7.12
C ILE A 19 4.19 7.60 7.73
N LYS A 20 5.39 7.58 7.17
CA LYS A 20 6.50 8.47 7.55
C LYS A 20 6.53 9.74 6.69
N CYS A 21 6.86 10.87 7.31
CA CYS A 21 7.06 12.13 6.63
C CYS A 21 8.42 12.19 5.95
N GLY A 22 8.44 12.52 4.66
CA GLY A 22 9.67 12.68 3.88
C GLY A 22 10.52 13.88 4.29
N ASP A 23 9.91 14.93 4.84
CA ASP A 23 10.64 16.15 5.21
C ASP A 23 11.35 16.00 6.58
N CYS A 24 10.65 15.49 7.60
CA CYS A 24 11.14 15.49 8.99
C CYS A 24 11.26 14.10 9.64
N GLY A 25 10.87 13.03 8.95
CA GLY A 25 10.90 11.67 9.51
C GLY A 25 9.87 11.39 10.63
N SER A 26 9.05 12.36 11.03
CA SER A 26 7.95 12.15 11.97
C SER A 26 6.80 11.34 11.35
N TRP A 27 5.96 10.76 12.20
CA TRP A 27 4.79 9.99 11.75
C TRP A 27 3.63 10.88 11.34
N TYR A 28 2.87 10.45 10.33
CA TYR A 28 1.55 10.97 10.04
C TYR A 28 0.53 10.42 11.03
N GLY A 29 -0.47 11.24 11.37
CA GLY A 29 -1.62 10.83 12.15
C GLY A 29 -2.93 11.29 11.51
N SER A 30 -3.98 10.51 11.69
CA SER A 30 -5.33 10.85 11.22
C SER A 30 -5.87 12.10 11.92
N LYS A 31 -6.68 12.88 11.19
CA LYS A 31 -7.35 14.11 11.62
C LYS A 31 -8.75 14.13 11.04
N VAL A 32 -9.77 14.26 11.89
CA VAL A 32 -11.15 14.40 11.44
C VAL A 32 -11.38 15.87 11.06
N TRP A 33 -11.81 16.09 9.82
CA TRP A 33 -12.28 17.40 9.34
C TRP A 33 -13.81 17.37 9.27
N TYR A 34 -14.43 18.51 9.58
CA TYR A 34 -15.90 18.65 9.65
C TYR A 34 -16.56 17.64 10.60
N SER A 35 -16.22 17.70 11.89
CA SER A 35 -16.59 16.67 12.88
C SER A 35 -18.09 16.44 13.04
N ASN A 36 -18.94 17.44 12.76
CA ASN A 36 -20.37 17.44 13.06
C ASN A 36 -21.25 17.59 11.81
N ASP A 37 -20.72 17.37 10.60
CA ASP A 37 -21.44 17.61 9.33
C ASP A 37 -21.37 16.38 8.39
N LYS A 38 -22.27 16.29 7.41
CA LYS A 38 -22.30 15.26 6.35
C LYS A 38 -21.03 15.24 5.49
N TYR A 39 -20.23 16.30 5.54
CA TYR A 39 -18.92 16.39 4.88
C TYR A 39 -17.77 15.86 5.75
N ARG A 40 -18.06 15.19 6.87
CA ARG A 40 -17.06 14.59 7.75
C ARG A 40 -16.10 13.73 6.95
N LYS A 41 -14.84 14.13 6.91
CA LYS A 41 -13.77 13.39 6.23
C LYS A 41 -12.60 13.18 7.17
N VAL A 42 -11.83 12.14 6.92
CA VAL A 42 -10.58 11.95 7.62
C VAL A 42 -9.42 12.13 6.66
N VAL A 43 -8.44 12.89 7.10
CA VAL A 43 -7.19 13.13 6.39
C VAL A 43 -6.02 12.75 7.29
N TRP A 44 -4.89 12.45 6.69
CA TRP A 44 -3.63 12.18 7.39
C TRP A 44 -2.72 13.38 7.19
N GLN A 45 -2.14 13.85 8.29
CA GLN A 45 -1.17 14.94 8.30
C GLN A 45 0.02 14.58 9.17
N CYS A 46 1.20 15.06 8.79
CA CYS A 46 2.40 14.92 9.62
C CYS A 46 2.13 15.51 11.02
N ASN A 47 2.34 14.72 12.07
CA ASN A 47 2.06 15.15 13.44
C ASN A 47 2.96 16.30 13.88
N HIS A 48 4.20 16.35 13.38
CA HIS A 48 5.15 17.43 13.69
C HIS A 48 4.61 18.84 13.37
N LYS A 49 3.68 18.98 12.42
CA LYS A 49 3.02 20.27 12.12
C LYS A 49 2.23 20.84 13.30
N PHE A 50 1.93 20.03 14.31
CA PHE A 50 1.17 20.39 15.50
C PHE A 50 2.03 20.49 16.78
N ASP A 51 3.33 20.20 16.70
CA ASP A 51 4.22 20.15 17.87
C ASP A 51 4.87 21.52 18.20
N GLY A 52 4.48 22.59 17.50
CA GLY A 52 4.96 23.96 17.73
C GLY A 52 6.33 24.29 17.11
N GLY A 53 6.98 23.33 16.46
CA GLY A 53 8.25 23.50 15.74
C GLY A 53 8.09 23.99 14.29
N GLU A 54 9.17 23.87 13.51
CA GLU A 54 9.15 24.17 12.08
C GLU A 54 8.15 23.28 11.32
N LYS A 55 7.33 23.89 10.47
CA LYS A 55 6.28 23.16 9.77
C LYS A 55 6.84 22.56 8.49
N CYS A 56 6.71 21.24 8.35
CA CYS A 56 7.03 20.55 7.11
C CYS A 56 6.18 21.07 5.95
N THR A 57 6.68 20.92 4.73
CA THR A 57 5.98 21.31 3.50
C THR A 57 5.11 20.18 2.94
N THR A 58 5.26 18.95 3.46
CA THR A 58 4.47 17.80 3.03
C THR A 58 2.95 18.03 3.06
N PRO A 59 2.20 17.48 2.09
CA PRO A 59 0.76 17.68 1.98
C PRO A 59 -0.03 16.89 3.02
N HIS A 60 -1.32 17.22 3.13
CA HIS A 60 -2.30 16.32 3.75
C HIS A 60 -2.68 15.23 2.74
N LEU A 61 -2.98 14.04 3.24
CA LEU A 61 -3.36 12.90 2.41
C LEU A 61 -4.79 12.51 2.75
N ASP A 62 -5.62 12.25 1.76
CA ASP A 62 -6.89 11.55 1.94
C ASP A 62 -6.72 10.05 1.66
N GLU A 63 -7.79 9.30 1.89
CA GLU A 63 -7.77 7.84 1.74
C GLU A 63 -7.47 7.41 0.30
N GLU A 64 -8.03 8.09 -0.70
CA GLU A 64 -7.81 7.76 -2.11
C GLU A 64 -6.37 8.02 -2.53
N THR A 65 -5.79 9.12 -2.07
CA THR A 65 -4.38 9.44 -2.29
C THR A 65 -3.49 8.36 -1.68
N ILE A 66 -3.77 7.93 -0.44
CA ILE A 66 -2.99 6.88 0.24
C ILE A 66 -3.10 5.55 -0.50
N LYS A 67 -4.31 5.13 -0.90
CA LYS A 67 -4.51 3.88 -1.68
C LYS A 67 -3.75 3.93 -3.00
N THR A 68 -3.84 5.05 -3.71
CA THR A 68 -3.16 5.25 -4.99
C THR A 68 -1.64 5.16 -4.83
N LEU A 69 -1.08 5.85 -3.83
CA LEU A 69 0.35 5.80 -3.54
C LEU A 69 0.80 4.39 -3.14
N PHE A 70 0.00 3.69 -2.34
CA PHE A 70 0.30 2.33 -1.91
C PHE A 70 0.33 1.34 -3.09
N ILE A 71 -0.67 1.38 -3.97
CA ILE A 71 -0.70 0.54 -5.18
C ILE A 71 0.48 0.86 -6.10
N ARG A 72 0.80 2.15 -6.30
CA ARG A 72 1.95 2.55 -7.12
C ARG A 72 3.27 2.03 -6.54
N ALA A 73 3.46 2.12 -5.23
CA ALA A 73 4.64 1.58 -4.56
C ALA A 73 4.73 0.05 -4.70
N LEU A 74 3.62 -0.67 -4.49
CA LEU A 74 3.58 -2.13 -4.65
C LEU A 74 3.87 -2.56 -6.09
N ASN A 75 3.30 -1.88 -7.08
CA ASN A 75 3.54 -2.21 -8.48
C ASN A 75 5.00 -1.98 -8.86
N SER A 76 5.61 -0.89 -8.39
CA SER A 76 7.05 -0.65 -8.60
C SER A 76 7.90 -1.74 -7.95
N PHE A 77 7.59 -2.13 -6.72
CA PHE A 77 8.30 -3.19 -6.00
C PHE A 77 8.15 -4.57 -6.66
N CYS A 78 6.94 -4.91 -7.12
CA CYS A 78 6.68 -6.16 -7.82
C CYS A 78 7.41 -6.22 -9.18
N GLY A 79 7.47 -5.09 -9.91
CA GLY A 79 8.22 -4.98 -11.15
C GLY A 79 9.71 -5.25 -10.93
N GLU A 80 10.32 -4.54 -9.98
CA GLU A 80 11.74 -4.72 -9.63
C GLU A 80 12.04 -6.16 -9.18
N ARG A 81 11.15 -6.77 -8.38
CA ARG A 81 11.30 -8.18 -7.98
C ARG A 81 11.25 -9.12 -9.18
N ALA A 82 10.34 -8.91 -10.12
CA ALA A 82 10.22 -9.76 -11.30
C ALA A 82 11.49 -9.68 -12.18
N GLU A 83 12.06 -8.49 -12.34
CA GLU A 83 13.31 -8.28 -13.07
C GLU A 83 14.49 -8.99 -12.39
N ILE A 84 14.62 -8.86 -11.07
CA ILE A 84 15.68 -9.54 -10.30
C ILE A 84 15.52 -11.05 -10.36
N THR A 85 14.30 -11.57 -10.24
CA THR A 85 14.04 -13.01 -10.33
C THR A 85 14.40 -13.53 -11.72
N ALA A 86 13.99 -12.85 -12.79
CA ALA A 86 14.34 -13.26 -14.16
C ALA A 86 15.86 -13.26 -14.40
N ALA A 87 16.56 -12.21 -13.97
CA ALA A 87 18.02 -12.15 -14.10
C ALA A 87 18.72 -13.26 -13.31
N PHE A 88 18.21 -13.60 -12.12
CA PHE A 88 18.76 -14.69 -11.31
C PHE A 88 18.49 -16.06 -11.92
N GLU A 89 17.32 -16.28 -12.51
CA GLU A 89 16.99 -17.51 -13.25
C GLU A 89 17.88 -17.68 -14.47
N GLU A 90 18.11 -16.62 -15.26
CA GLU A 90 19.05 -16.65 -16.39
C GLU A 90 20.49 -16.99 -15.94
N MET A 91 20.96 -16.38 -14.85
CA MET A 91 22.26 -16.69 -14.26
C MET A 91 22.34 -18.13 -13.77
N LYS A 92 21.27 -18.65 -13.15
CA LYS A 92 21.20 -20.03 -12.66
C LYS A 92 21.28 -21.01 -13.84
N GLU A 93 20.53 -20.79 -14.90
CA GLU A 93 20.58 -21.62 -16.11
C GLU A 93 21.96 -21.55 -16.79
N ALA A 94 22.57 -20.37 -16.85
CA ALA A 94 23.91 -20.23 -17.41
C ALA A 94 25.00 -20.90 -16.57
N ALA A 95 24.89 -20.86 -15.23
CA ALA A 95 25.88 -21.39 -14.30
C ALA A 95 25.71 -22.90 -14.02
N PHE A 96 24.47 -23.39 -14.02
CA PHE A 96 24.10 -24.75 -13.61
C PHE A 96 23.31 -25.50 -14.68
N GLY A 97 23.28 -25.01 -15.92
CA GLY A 97 22.59 -25.61 -17.07
C GLY A 97 23.22 -26.93 -17.55
N ALA A 98 23.19 -27.93 -16.68
CA ALA A 98 23.14 -29.37 -16.95
C ALA A 98 22.93 -30.08 -15.60
N ASP A 99 21.69 -30.13 -15.10
CA ASP A 99 21.03 -31.36 -14.63
C ASP A 99 19.56 -31.04 -14.31
N GLU A 100 18.71 -31.93 -14.76
CA GLU A 100 17.27 -32.01 -14.52
C GLU A 100 16.96 -31.93 -13.01
N LEU A 101 15.99 -31.10 -12.58
CA LEU A 101 14.93 -31.44 -11.60
C LEU A 101 14.27 -30.24 -10.90
N ASP A 102 12.93 -30.35 -10.89
CA ASP A 102 11.93 -29.96 -9.90
C ASP A 102 11.68 -28.47 -9.58
N SER A 103 10.69 -27.92 -10.29
CA SER A 103 10.00 -26.68 -9.92
C SER A 103 8.79 -26.98 -9.01
N GLU A 104 9.02 -27.12 -7.71
CA GLU A 104 8.02 -26.76 -6.69
C GLU A 104 8.54 -25.52 -5.94
N GLY A 105 7.89 -24.38 -6.14
CA GLY A 105 8.35 -23.10 -5.58
C GLY A 105 7.30 -22.00 -5.67
N SER A 106 6.24 -22.17 -4.88
CA SER A 106 5.18 -21.19 -4.62
C SER A 106 5.72 -19.78 -4.35
N GLY A 107 5.17 -18.73 -4.99
CA GLY A 107 5.74 -17.40 -4.76
C GLY A 107 5.09 -16.10 -5.25
N CYS A 108 3.94 -16.05 -5.96
CA CYS A 108 3.12 -14.81 -6.04
C CYS A 108 1.73 -15.05 -6.70
N PHE A 109 0.87 -15.88 -6.09
CA PHE A 109 -0.53 -15.94 -6.51
C PHE A 109 -1.37 -14.88 -5.79
N LEU A 110 -1.24 -13.61 -6.20
CA LEU A 110 -2.22 -12.58 -5.82
C LEU A 110 -2.46 -11.65 -7.01
N TYR A 111 -3.14 -12.14 -8.06
CA TYR A 111 -4.19 -11.35 -8.76
C TYR A 111 -5.00 -12.09 -9.87
N GLU A 112 -4.92 -13.40 -10.09
CA GLU A 112 -5.77 -14.02 -11.16
C GLU A 112 -7.13 -14.57 -10.71
N LYS A 113 -7.51 -14.53 -9.42
CA LYS A 113 -8.82 -15.05 -8.96
C LYS A 113 -9.80 -14.01 -8.39
N ALA A 114 -9.62 -12.73 -8.70
CA ALA A 114 -10.58 -11.69 -8.32
C ALA A 114 -11.62 -11.34 -9.41
N ALA A 115 -11.66 -12.08 -10.53
CA ALA A 115 -12.56 -11.78 -11.65
C ALA A 115 -13.94 -12.49 -11.60
N ASP A 116 -14.21 -13.36 -10.62
CA ASP A 116 -15.42 -14.21 -10.64
C ASP A 116 -16.38 -14.05 -9.44
N PHE A 117 -16.24 -13.03 -8.61
CA PHE A 117 -17.26 -12.75 -7.58
C PHE A 117 -18.29 -11.75 -8.10
N GLY A 118 -19.32 -12.25 -8.81
CA GLY A 118 -20.45 -11.40 -9.17
C GLY A 118 -21.42 -11.89 -10.24
N LYS A 119 -21.67 -13.20 -10.36
CA LYS A 119 -22.96 -13.67 -10.90
C LYS A 119 -23.64 -14.53 -9.84
N ILE A 120 -24.81 -14.02 -9.41
CA ILE A 120 -25.80 -14.58 -8.48
C ILE A 120 -25.52 -14.28 -7.01
#